data_AF-A0A5K0VYL7-F1
#
_entry.id   AF-A0A5K0VYL7-F1
#
_cell.length_a   1.000
_cell.length_b   1.000
_cell.length_c   1.000
_cell.angle_alpha   90.00
_cell.angle_beta   90.00
_cell.angle_gamma   90.00
#
_symmetry.space_group_name_H-M   'P 1'
#
loop_
_entity.id
_entity.type
_entity.pdbx_description
1 polymer ?
#
loop_
_entity_poly.entity_id
_entity_poly.type
_entity_poly.pdbx_seq_one_letter_code
_entity_poly.pdbx_strand_id
1 'polypeptide(L)' 'ERTNWTNEDTLNDNLGHGTFVAGVIAGEDSECLGFAPDAEIYAFRVFTDAQ' A
#
# COMPACT_ATOMS: atom_id res chain seq x y z
N GLU A 1 -3.97 4.23 7.90
CA GLU A 1 -2.71 4.79 8.46
C GLU A 1 -1.49 4.15 7.78
N ARG A 2 -0.33 4.83 7.66
CA ARG A 2 0.91 4.29 7.07
C ARG A 2 2.07 4.42 8.05
N THR A 3 2.82 3.33 8.29
CA THR A 3 4.02 3.33 9.15
C THR A 3 5.21 2.71 8.44
N ASN A 4 6.42 3.15 8.81
CA ASN A 4 7.67 2.69 8.23
C ASN A 4 8.46 1.86 9.24
N TRP A 5 8.81 0.64 8.86
CA TRP A 5 9.54 -0.34 9.67
C TRP A 5 10.87 -0.73 9.00
N THR A 6 11.38 0.16 8.15
CA THR A 6 12.67 0.01 7.46
C THR A 6 13.66 1.08 7.94
N ASN A 7 14.90 0.99 7.47
CA ASN A 7 15.94 2.00 7.70
C ASN A 7 15.93 3.14 6.65
N GLU A 8 15.04 3.10 5.67
CA GLU A 8 14.93 4.12 4.63
C GLU A 8 13.96 5.20 5.09
N ASP A 9 14.29 6.48 4.86
CA ASP A 9 13.44 7.60 5.27
C ASP A 9 12.32 7.88 4.26
N THR A 10 11.47 6.88 4.03
CA THR A 10 10.33 6.99 3.11
C THR A 10 9.22 6.02 3.47
N LEU A 11 7.98 6.45 3.23
CA LEU A 11 6.80 5.58 3.25
C LEU A 11 6.45 5.05 1.86
N ASN A 12 7.05 5.61 0.81
CA ASN A 12 6.68 5.28 -0.56
C ASN A 12 7.04 3.84 -0.89
N ASP A 13 6.10 3.18 -1.54
CA ASP A 13 6.32 1.88 -2.15
C ASP A 13 6.79 2.12 -3.59
N ASN A 14 8.10 2.31 -3.76
CA ASN A 14 8.68 2.68 -5.05
C ASN A 14 8.67 1.53 -6.07
N LEU A 15 8.49 0.28 -5.62
CA LEU A 15 8.28 -0.88 -6.49
C LEU A 15 6.81 -1.06 -6.88
N GLY A 16 5.89 -0.69 -5.98
CA GLY A 16 4.45 -0.71 -6.22
C GLY A 16 3.74 -2.01 -5.82
N HIS A 17 4.45 -3.02 -5.28
CA HIS A 17 3.84 -4.29 -4.87
C HIS A 17 2.80 -4.09 -3.75
N GLY A 18 3.15 -3.36 -2.70
CA GLY A 18 2.24 -3.08 -1.59
C GLY A 18 1.05 -2.21 -2.00
N THR A 19 1.29 -1.26 -2.90
CA THR A 19 0.29 -0.37 -3.49
C THR A 19 -0.70 -1.17 -4.34
N PHE A 20 -0.20 -2.08 -5.17
CA PHE A 20 -1.03 -2.99 -5.95
C PHE A 20 -1.92 -3.86 -5.05
N VAL A 21 -1.33 -4.51 -4.02
CA VAL A 21 -2.09 -5.33 -3.07
C VAL A 21 -3.15 -4.50 -2.34
N ALA A 22 -2.83 -3.29 -1.88
CA ALA A 22 -3.78 -2.40 -1.23
C ALA A 22 -4.94 -2.00 -2.16
N GLY A 23 -4.65 -1.71 -3.43
CA GLY A 23 -5.66 -1.38 -4.44
C GLY A 23 -6.63 -2.53 -4.72
N VAL A 24 -6.14 -3.78 -4.76
CA VAL A 24 -7.00 -4.97 -4.91
C VAL A 24 -7.98 -5.09 -3.74
N ILE A 25 -7.56 -4.74 -2.52
CA ILE A 25 -8.40 -4.85 -1.33
C ILE A 25 -9.41 -3.71 -1.27
N ALA A 26 -8.96 -2.45 -1.34
CA ALA A 26 -9.78 -1.28 -1.02
C ALA A 26 -9.55 -0.10 -1.98
N GLY A 27 -9.28 -0.36 -3.26
CA GLY A 27 -9.24 0.69 -4.28
C GLY A 27 -10.60 1.37 -4.43
N GLU A 28 -10.61 2.71 -4.50
CA GLU A 28 -11.82 3.53 -4.61
C GLU A 28 -12.03 4.12 -6.02
N ASP A 29 -11.08 3.90 -6.94
CA ASP A 29 -11.21 4.35 -8.32
C ASP A 29 -12.36 3.60 -9.01
N SER A 30 -13.29 4.33 -9.63
CA SER A 30 -14.48 3.73 -10.25
C SER A 30 -14.19 2.78 -11.40
N GLU A 31 -13.04 2.93 -12.07
CA GLU A 31 -12.60 2.02 -13.13
C GLU A 31 -11.90 0.78 -12.55
N CYS A 32 -11.47 0.83 -11.28
CA CYS A 32 -10.67 -0.20 -10.61
C CYS A 32 -11.04 -0.35 -9.11
N LEU A 33 -12.32 -0.65 -8.81
CA LEU A 33 -12.76 -0.85 -7.43
C LEU A 33 -12.10 -2.08 -6.79
N GLY A 34 -11.71 -1.95 -5.53
CA GLY A 34 -11.27 -3.06 -4.69
C GLY A 34 -12.42 -3.95 -4.24
N PHE A 35 -12.11 -5.08 -3.62
CA PHE A 35 -13.12 -6.00 -3.07
C PHE A 35 -13.94 -5.41 -1.92
N ALA A 36 -13.35 -4.50 -1.14
CA ALA A 36 -13.94 -3.81 -0.01
C ALA A 36 -13.54 -2.33 -0.05
N PRO A 37 -14.11 -1.54 -0.97
CA PRO A 37 -13.70 -0.16 -1.21
C PRO A 37 -13.95 0.76 0.01
N ASP A 38 -14.94 0.43 0.85
CA ASP A 38 -15.25 1.20 2.06
C ASP A 38 -14.36 0.82 3.27
N ALA A 39 -13.40 -0.10 3.11
CA ALA A 39 -12.55 -0.55 4.19
C ALA A 39 -11.33 0.38 4.39
N GLU A 40 -11.02 0.70 5.65
CA GLU A 40 -9.79 1.44 5.97
C GLU A 40 -8.55 0.54 5.87
N ILE A 41 -7.51 1.04 5.19
CA ILE A 41 -6.21 0.36 5.10
C ILE A 41 -5.22 0.90 6.14
N TYR A 42 -4.64 -0.02 6.90
CA TYR A 42 -3.48 0.20 7.77
C TYR A 42 -2.28 -0.51 7.15
N ALA A 43 -1.31 0.27 6.67
CA ALA A 43 -0.15 -0.25 5.93
C ALA A 43 1.14 -0.10 6.74
N PHE A 44 1.88 -1.19 6.83
CA PHE A 44 3.17 -1.28 7.52
C PHE A 44 4.24 -1.60 6.47
N ARG A 45 5.07 -0.62 6.12
CA ARG A 45 6.16 -0.80 5.15
C ARG A 45 7.29 -1.56 5.82
N VAL A 46 7.52 -2.80 5.41
CA VAL A 46 8.52 -3.72 5.98
C VAL A 46 9.61 -4.13 4.99
N PHE A 47 9.52 -3.70 3.73
CA PHE A 47 10.52 -3.95 2.69
C PHE A 47 11.17 -2.64 2.26
N THR A 48 12.48 -2.68 2.00
CA THR A 48 13.24 -1.61 1.36
C THR A 48 13.07 -1.64 -0.15
N ASP A 49 13.59 -0.64 -0.85
CA ASP A 49 13.51 -0.59 -2.32
C ASP A 49 14.51 -1.55 -3.00
N ALA A 50 15.45 -2.11 -2.25
CA ALA A 50 16.48 -3.04 -2.74
C ALA A 50 16.04 -4.51 -2.71
N GLN A 51 14.75 -4.76 -2.92
CA GLN A 51 14.08 -6.06 -2.70
C GLN A 51 14.72 -7.24 -3.44
#